data_AF-A0A966TED5-F1
#
_entry.id   AF-A0A966TED5-F1
#
_cell.length_a   1.000
_cell.length_b   1.000
_cell.length_c   1.000
_cell.angle_alpha   90.00
_cell.angle_beta   90.00
_cell.angle_gamma   90.00
#
_symmetry.space_group_name_H-M   'P 1'
#
loop_
_entity.id
_entity.type
_entity.pdbx_description
1 polymer ?
#
loop_
_entity_poly.entity_id
_entity_poly.type
_entity_poly.pdbx_seq_one_letter_code
_entity_poly.pdbx_strand_id
1 'polypeptide(L)'
;MARPEITFGSPEEELEYAAKALKKAGISESQFEAVRDTQVHGGTGAAGYSKDMLGLRRWMVQELLAASMSNRQIANVLKLSKETVNGDRKFNRLLYTEEILKNQDVHRARLLKEQMDLKDMALQSFENSKKKRIITMSDNGGQSSEIVRLEETAGDSAFLTVAKNSLVEQAKLLGLHEARPVEQQDTSYRKFLQDLSTTIQKEKESKATEERRENALPASAEAISFDPSPENEQWPETVPLQTINEDDY
;
A
#
# COMPACT_ATOMS: atom_id res chain seq x y z
N MET A 1 -12.60 -0.08 11.52
CA MET A 1 -11.57 -0.61 12.45
C MET A 1 -10.57 0.51 12.71
N ALA A 2 -10.34 0.88 13.97
CA ALA A 2 -9.29 1.85 14.32
C ALA A 2 -7.94 1.19 13.97
N ARG A 3 -7.13 1.83 13.12
CA ARG A 3 -5.79 1.34 12.79
C ARG A 3 -4.93 1.34 14.07
N PRO A 4 -4.01 0.38 14.23
CA PRO A 4 -3.14 0.34 15.40
C PRO A 4 -2.34 1.65 15.47
N GLU A 5 -2.53 2.41 16.54
CA GLU A 5 -1.75 3.61 16.80
C GLU A 5 -0.32 3.16 17.14
N ILE A 6 0.67 3.71 16.43
CA ILE A 6 2.07 3.49 16.78
C ILE A 6 2.27 4.08 18.17
N THR A 7 2.82 3.32 19.12
CA THR A 7 3.17 3.85 20.44
C THR A 7 4.62 4.28 20.41
N PHE A 8 4.89 5.52 20.84
CA PHE A 8 6.24 6.07 20.95
C PHE A 8 6.62 6.15 22.42
N GLY A 9 7.89 5.87 22.75
CA GLY A 9 8.40 5.92 24.12
C GLY A 9 8.66 7.35 24.59
N SER A 10 8.91 8.27 23.65
CA SER A 10 9.12 9.69 23.93
C SER A 10 8.50 10.61 22.86
N PRO A 11 8.26 11.90 23.19
CA PRO A 11 7.85 12.90 22.20
C PRO A 11 8.91 13.14 21.12
N GLU A 12 10.19 12.95 21.44
CA GLU A 12 11.30 13.14 20.49
C GLU A 12 11.32 12.04 19.42
N GLU A 13 11.08 10.78 19.82
CA GLU A 13 10.93 9.66 18.88
C GLU A 13 9.76 9.87 17.92
N GLU A 14 8.66 10.44 18.41
CA GLU A 14 7.49 10.79 17.60
C GLU A 14 7.84 11.85 16.54
N LEU A 15 8.67 12.83 16.91
CA LEU A 15 9.16 13.87 16.00
C LEU A 15 10.11 13.31 14.94
N GLU A 16 11.06 12.47 15.34
CA GLU A 16 12.01 11.85 14.41
C GLU A 16 11.31 10.93 13.41
N TYR A 17 10.35 10.14 13.89
CA TYR A 17 9.54 9.28 13.02
C TYR A 17 8.76 10.09 12.00
N ALA A 18 8.12 11.17 12.45
CA ALA A 18 7.39 12.07 11.55
C ALA A 18 8.31 12.77 10.54
N ALA A 19 9.46 13.30 10.99
CA ALA A 19 10.43 13.94 10.11
C ALA A 19 10.96 12.96 9.05
N LYS A 20 11.24 11.71 9.43
CA LYS A 20 11.66 10.65 8.50
C LYS A 20 10.56 10.31 7.49
N ALA A 21 9.31 10.21 7.92
CA ALA A 21 8.17 9.96 7.04
C ALA A 21 7.98 11.11 6.02
N LEU A 22 8.08 12.36 6.47
CA LEU A 22 7.93 13.54 5.62
C LEU A 22 9.10 13.71 4.65
N LYS A 23 10.33 13.43 5.10
CA LYS A 23 11.52 13.43 4.24
C LYS A 23 11.40 12.39 3.13
N LYS A 24 10.86 11.20 3.43
CA LYS A 24 10.56 10.18 2.41
C LYS A 24 9.51 10.64 1.39
N ALA A 25 8.56 11.48 1.81
CA ALA A 25 7.57 12.09 0.93
C ALA A 25 8.12 13.28 0.12
N GLY A 26 9.37 13.71 0.35
CA GLY A 26 10.00 14.82 -0.37
C GLY A 26 9.77 16.20 0.25
N ILE A 27 9.27 16.27 1.49
CA ILE A 27 9.12 17.51 2.25
C ILE A 27 10.45 17.85 2.91
N SER A 28 10.94 19.08 2.73
CA SER A 28 12.20 19.52 3.35
C SER A 28 12.03 19.78 4.84
N GLU A 29 13.13 19.66 5.59
CA GLU A 29 13.15 20.00 7.03
C GLU A 29 12.76 21.47 7.26
N SER A 30 13.20 22.38 6.38
CA SER A 30 12.81 23.80 6.42
C SER A 30 11.30 24.03 6.22
N GLN A 31 10.66 23.24 5.35
CA GLN A 31 9.20 23.30 5.14
C GLN A 31 8.45 22.78 6.35
N PHE A 32 8.95 21.69 6.96
CA PHE A 32 8.40 21.10 8.17
C PHE A 32 8.47 22.06 9.35
N GLU A 33 9.62 22.69 9.59
CA GLU A 33 9.79 23.71 10.62
C GLU A 33 8.93 24.94 10.36
N ALA A 34 8.85 25.40 9.11
CA ALA A 34 8.02 26.56 8.76
C ALA A 34 6.54 26.33 9.12
N VAL A 35 6.00 25.13 8.89
CA VAL A 35 4.62 24.81 9.29
C VAL A 35 4.48 24.74 10.81
N ARG A 36 5.46 24.18 11.54
CA ARG A 36 5.43 24.07 13.00
C ARG A 36 5.54 25.42 13.71
N ASP A 37 6.37 26.30 13.19
CA ASP A 37 6.70 27.57 13.85
C ASP A 37 5.81 28.73 13.40
N THR A 38 4.93 28.48 12.43
CA THR A 38 3.85 29.40 12.07
C THR A 38 2.88 29.52 13.25
N GLN A 39 3.11 30.53 14.09
CA GLN A 39 2.24 30.86 15.20
C GLN A 39 0.95 31.52 14.71
N VAL A 40 -0.14 30.75 14.71
CA VAL A 40 -1.48 31.30 14.44
C VAL A 40 -1.93 32.10 15.66
N HIS A 41 -1.71 33.42 15.63
CA HIS A 41 -2.20 34.31 16.67
C HIS A 41 -3.73 34.44 16.55
N GLY A 42 -4.43 33.75 17.45
CA GLY A 42 -5.80 33.91 17.92
C GLY A 42 -6.86 34.57 17.02
N GLY A 43 -7.84 33.77 16.60
CA GLY A 43 -9.15 34.25 16.13
C GLY A 43 -9.75 33.30 15.09
N THR A 44 -10.70 32.47 15.52
CA THR A 44 -11.58 31.61 14.70
C THR A 44 -11.15 31.37 13.24
N GLY A 45 -10.37 30.31 13.02
CA GLY A 45 -10.21 29.67 11.73
C GLY A 45 -9.14 30.27 10.82
N ALA A 46 -8.05 29.53 10.64
CA ALA A 46 -7.27 29.49 9.39
C ALA A 46 -6.67 30.80 8.83
N ALA A 47 -6.65 31.92 9.56
CA ALA A 47 -6.11 33.19 9.05
C ALA A 47 -4.58 33.31 9.07
N GLY A 48 -3.86 32.35 9.66
CA GLY A 48 -2.39 32.41 9.81
C GLY A 48 -1.57 31.81 8.66
N TYR A 49 -2.18 31.04 7.76
CA TYR A 49 -1.46 30.32 6.70
C TYR A 49 -1.78 30.90 5.32
N SER A 50 -0.76 31.17 4.52
CA SER A 50 -0.94 31.42 3.08
C SER A 50 -1.54 30.18 2.40
N LYS A 51 -2.16 30.36 1.23
CA LYS A 51 -2.78 29.24 0.48
C LYS A 51 -1.79 28.10 0.24
N ASP A 52 -0.54 28.44 -0.08
CA ASP A 52 0.52 27.46 -0.34
C ASP A 52 0.96 26.74 0.95
N MET A 53 1.11 27.46 2.05
CA MET A 53 1.45 26.84 3.34
C MET A 53 0.32 25.97 3.90
N LEU A 54 -0.93 26.34 3.64
CA LEU A 54 -2.10 25.54 3.99
C LEU A 54 -2.14 24.25 3.16
N GLY A 55 -1.79 24.33 1.87
CA GLY A 55 -1.62 23.16 1.00
C GLY A 55 -0.51 22.24 1.50
N LEU A 56 0.65 22.81 1.83
CA LEU A 56 1.78 22.08 2.41
C LEU A 56 1.42 21.39 3.73
N ARG A 57 0.74 22.09 4.64
CA ARG A 57 0.26 21.52 5.91
C ARG A 57 -0.68 20.34 5.68
N ARG A 58 -1.66 20.47 4.77
CA ARG A 58 -2.60 19.40 4.43
C ARG A 58 -1.92 18.19 3.82
N TRP A 59 -0.89 18.43 3.00
CA TRP A 59 -0.06 17.36 2.46
C TRP A 59 0.71 16.64 3.56
N MET A 60 1.39 17.37 4.46
CA MET A 60 2.06 16.77 5.62
C MET A 60 1.12 15.93 6.47
N VAL A 61 -0.09 16.42 6.78
CA VAL A 61 -1.11 15.67 7.55
C VAL A 61 -1.51 14.37 6.84
N GLN A 62 -1.60 14.38 5.50
CA GLN A 62 -1.92 13.19 4.72
C GLN A 62 -0.79 12.16 4.75
N GLU A 63 0.45 12.60 4.62
CA GLU A 63 1.62 11.71 4.67
C GLU A 63 1.81 11.10 6.05
N LEU A 64 1.65 11.87 7.13
CA LEU A 64 1.71 11.33 8.50
C LEU A 64 0.56 10.35 8.78
N LEU A 65 -0.62 10.59 8.21
CA LEU A 65 -1.73 9.65 8.26
C LEU A 65 -1.41 8.36 7.50
N ALA A 66 -0.78 8.46 6.32
CA ALA A 66 -0.32 7.31 5.55
C ALA A 66 0.76 6.52 6.31
N ALA A 67 1.61 7.22 7.07
CA ALA A 67 2.58 6.63 8.01
C ALA A 67 1.96 6.08 9.30
N SER A 68 0.62 5.98 9.35
CA SER A 68 -0.18 5.41 10.46
C SER A 68 -0.12 6.19 11.78
N MET A 69 0.15 7.49 11.74
CA MET A 69 0.09 8.34 12.94
C MET A 69 -1.36 8.74 13.28
N SER A 70 -1.64 8.83 14.57
CA SER A 70 -2.95 9.23 15.09
C SER A 70 -3.16 10.75 14.99
N ASN A 71 -4.42 11.21 15.09
CA ASN A 71 -4.73 12.64 15.09
C ASN A 71 -4.03 13.38 16.23
N ARG A 72 -3.91 12.73 17.39
CA ARG A 72 -3.22 13.28 18.56
C ARG A 72 -1.74 13.46 18.26
N GLN A 73 -1.12 12.45 17.64
CA GLN A 73 0.30 12.49 17.33
C GLN A 73 0.61 13.57 16.30
N ILE A 74 -0.14 13.59 15.20
CA ILE A 74 0.01 14.62 14.16
C ILE A 74 -0.14 16.04 14.75
N ALA A 75 -1.09 16.24 15.67
CA ALA A 75 -1.29 17.51 16.36
C ALA A 75 -0.07 17.90 17.22
N ASN A 76 0.49 16.94 17.98
CA ASN A 76 1.69 17.15 18.79
C ASN A 76 2.90 17.50 17.92
N VAL A 77 3.13 16.70 16.87
CA VAL A 77 4.22 16.92 15.93
C VAL A 77 4.07 18.30 15.29
N LEU A 78 2.98 18.57 14.60
CA LEU A 78 2.86 19.83 13.84
C LEU A 78 2.56 21.06 14.70
N LYS A 79 2.46 20.92 16.03
CA LYS A 79 2.01 21.97 16.97
C LYS A 79 0.65 22.57 16.56
N LEU A 80 -0.26 21.73 16.10
CA LEU A 80 -1.60 22.12 15.63
C LEU A 80 -2.68 21.66 16.61
N SER A 81 -3.87 22.28 16.55
CA SER A 81 -5.03 21.77 17.27
C SER A 81 -5.57 20.49 16.60
N LYS A 82 -6.18 19.59 17.39
CA LYS A 82 -6.79 18.36 16.87
C LYS A 82 -7.91 18.64 15.88
N GLU A 83 -8.65 19.73 16.09
CA GLU A 83 -9.72 20.18 15.21
C GLU A 83 -9.17 20.59 13.85
N THR A 84 -8.01 21.26 13.82
CA THR A 84 -7.34 21.67 12.58
C THR A 84 -6.89 20.44 11.78
N VAL A 85 -6.26 19.47 12.45
CA VAL A 85 -5.85 18.20 11.81
C VAL A 85 -7.07 17.44 11.26
N ASN A 86 -8.16 17.40 12.01
CA ASN A 86 -9.40 16.75 11.56
C ASN A 86 -10.04 17.50 10.38
N GLY A 87 -10.00 18.83 10.38
CA GLY A 87 -10.45 19.67 9.27
C GLY A 87 -9.65 19.41 7.99
N ASP A 88 -8.32 19.32 8.09
CA ASP A 88 -7.44 19.01 6.97
C ASP A 88 -7.68 17.59 6.44
N ARG A 89 -7.88 16.60 7.32
CA ARG A 89 -8.27 15.24 6.91
C ARG A 89 -9.60 15.21 6.17
N LYS A 90 -10.61 15.93 6.67
CA LYS A 90 -11.92 16.03 6.02
C LYS A 90 -11.79 16.66 4.63
N PHE A 91 -11.01 17.73 4.52
CA PHE A 91 -10.72 18.37 3.24
C PHE A 91 -10.05 17.41 2.26
N ASN A 92 -8.98 16.71 2.67
CA ASN A 92 -8.29 15.74 1.82
C ASN A 92 -9.22 14.60 1.38
N ARG A 93 -10.10 14.13 2.27
CA ARG A 93 -11.10 13.12 1.93
C ARG A 93 -12.09 13.64 0.89
N LEU A 94 -12.61 14.86 1.09
CA LEU A 94 -13.53 15.50 0.15
C LEU A 94 -12.87 15.69 -1.21
N LEU A 95 -11.64 16.19 -1.25
CA LEU A 95 -10.85 16.34 -2.48
C LEU A 95 -10.73 15.00 -3.24
N TYR A 96 -10.40 13.93 -2.52
CA TYR A 96 -10.29 12.60 -3.11
C TYR A 96 -11.64 12.09 -3.64
N THR A 97 -12.73 12.24 -2.88
CA THR A 97 -14.04 11.74 -3.28
C THR A 97 -14.73 12.58 -4.36
N GLU A 98 -14.62 13.91 -4.28
CA GLU A 98 -15.39 14.84 -5.10
C GLU A 98 -14.65 15.26 -6.37
N GLU A 99 -13.32 15.36 -6.32
CA GLU A 99 -12.54 15.75 -7.50
C GLU A 99 -11.91 14.53 -8.18
N ILE A 100 -11.20 13.68 -7.43
CA ILE A 100 -10.45 12.58 -8.05
C ILE A 100 -11.36 11.44 -8.47
N LEU A 101 -12.16 10.89 -7.54
CA LEU A 101 -13.05 9.76 -7.84
C LEU A 101 -14.16 10.17 -8.82
N LYS A 102 -14.78 11.35 -8.62
CA LYS A 102 -15.79 11.86 -9.57
C LYS A 102 -15.21 12.06 -10.97
N ASN A 103 -14.02 12.64 -11.11
CA ASN A 103 -13.40 12.77 -12.43
C ASN A 103 -13.08 11.40 -13.03
N GLN A 104 -12.58 10.46 -12.23
CA GLN A 104 -12.31 9.11 -12.69
C GLN A 104 -13.59 8.41 -13.18
N ASP A 105 -14.69 8.51 -12.44
CA ASP A 105 -15.98 7.93 -12.82
C ASP A 105 -16.59 8.65 -14.03
N VAL A 106 -16.44 9.97 -14.15
CA VAL A 106 -16.83 10.72 -15.34
C VAL A 106 -16.02 10.31 -16.56
N HIS A 107 -14.70 10.09 -16.41
CA HIS A 107 -13.84 9.59 -17.48
C HIS A 107 -14.19 8.16 -17.89
N ARG A 108 -14.46 7.28 -16.91
CA ARG A 108 -14.95 5.91 -17.16
C ARG A 108 -16.30 5.93 -17.89
N ALA A 109 -17.24 6.75 -17.44
CA ALA A 109 -18.55 6.89 -18.08
C ALA A 109 -18.44 7.44 -19.51
N ARG A 110 -17.54 8.41 -19.75
CA ARG A 110 -17.26 8.92 -21.10
C ARG A 110 -16.71 7.83 -22.01
N LEU A 111 -15.69 7.11 -21.55
CA LEU A 111 -15.06 6.05 -22.33
C LEU A 111 -16.03 4.89 -22.62
N LEU A 112 -16.87 4.53 -21.64
CA LEU A 112 -17.94 3.54 -21.84
C LEU A 112 -18.92 3.99 -22.93
N LYS A 113 -19.32 5.26 -22.90
CA LYS A 113 -20.21 5.83 -23.92
C LYS A 113 -19.58 5.77 -25.31
N GLU A 114 -18.33 6.21 -25.44
CA GLU A 114 -17.59 6.15 -26.71
C GLU A 114 -17.49 4.71 -27.24
N GLN A 115 -17.28 3.73 -26.37
CA GLN A 115 -17.28 2.31 -26.75
C GLN A 115 -18.66 1.79 -27.16
N MET A 116 -19.74 2.24 -26.52
CA MET A 116 -21.11 1.91 -26.93
C MET A 116 -21.41 2.47 -28.32
N ASP A 117 -21.05 3.73 -28.57
CA ASP A 117 -21.24 4.38 -29.87
C ASP A 117 -20.45 3.62 -30.98
N LEU A 118 -19.20 3.23 -30.70
CA LEU A 118 -18.40 2.40 -31.63
C LEU A 118 -19.02 1.03 -31.89
N LYS A 119 -19.59 0.39 -30.87
CA LYS A 119 -20.28 -0.90 -31.02
C LYS A 119 -21.51 -0.74 -31.93
N ASP A 120 -22.30 0.30 -31.72
CA ASP A 120 -23.51 0.54 -32.50
C ASP A 120 -23.18 0.89 -33.95
N MET A 121 -22.13 1.69 -34.20
CA MET A 121 -21.61 1.95 -35.55
C MET A 121 -21.09 0.67 -36.23
N ALA A 122 -20.40 -0.21 -35.50
CA ALA A 122 -19.93 -1.49 -36.03
C ALA A 122 -21.10 -2.40 -36.41
N LEU A 123 -22.15 -2.47 -35.59
CA LEU A 123 -23.35 -3.25 -35.89
C LEU A 123 -24.12 -2.69 -37.09
N GLN A 124 -24.29 -1.36 -37.19
CA GLN A 124 -24.89 -0.73 -38.37
C GLN A 124 -24.06 -0.99 -39.64
N SER A 125 -22.73 -0.91 -39.53
CA SER A 125 -21.82 -1.18 -40.65
C SER A 125 -21.88 -2.65 -41.07
N PHE A 126 -22.04 -3.56 -40.12
CA PHE A 126 -22.29 -4.97 -40.40
C PHE A 126 -23.60 -5.17 -41.16
N GLU A 127 -24.71 -4.57 -40.72
CA GLU A 127 -25.99 -4.65 -41.43
C GLU A 127 -25.92 -4.07 -42.85
N ASN A 128 -25.22 -2.94 -43.01
CA ASN A 128 -25.01 -2.33 -44.32
C ASN A 128 -24.13 -3.20 -45.22
N SER A 129 -23.13 -3.91 -44.66
CA SER A 129 -22.24 -4.80 -45.41
C SER A 129 -22.96 -6.03 -45.99
N LYS A 130 -24.12 -6.41 -45.45
CA LYS A 130 -24.95 -7.51 -45.99
C LYS A 130 -25.61 -7.17 -47.31
N LYS A 131 -25.77 -5.88 -47.64
CA LYS A 131 -26.43 -5.43 -48.87
C LYS A 131 -25.38 -4.94 -49.85
N LYS A 132 -24.89 -5.81 -50.73
CA LYS A 132 -23.94 -5.42 -51.77
C LYS A 132 -24.71 -5.12 -53.06
N ARG A 133 -24.70 -3.85 -53.49
CA ARG A 133 -25.23 -3.44 -54.80
C ARG A 133 -24.15 -3.63 -55.84
N ILE A 134 -24.33 -4.58 -56.75
CA ILE A 134 -23.45 -4.78 -57.91
C ILE A 134 -24.16 -4.18 -59.11
N ILE A 135 -23.60 -3.09 -59.65
CA ILE A 135 -24.06 -2.48 -60.89
C ILE A 135 -23.22 -3.07 -62.02
N THR A 136 -23.83 -3.91 -62.84
CA THR A 136 -23.18 -4.40 -64.06
C THR A 136 -23.61 -3.49 -65.20
N MET A 137 -22.70 -2.64 -65.67
CA MET A 137 -22.92 -1.84 -66.87
C MET A 137 -22.51 -2.68 -68.08
N SER A 138 -23.49 -3.11 -68.88
CA SER A 138 -23.23 -3.72 -70.18
C SER A 138 -23.32 -2.63 -71.25
N ASP A 139 -22.19 -2.32 -71.87
CA ASP A 139 -22.15 -1.47 -73.05
C ASP A 139 -22.20 -2.36 -74.30
N ASN A 140 -23.38 -2.45 -74.91
CA ASN A 140 -23.60 -3.15 -76.17
C ASN A 140 -24.26 -2.18 -77.15
N GLY A 141 -23.43 -1.42 -77.87
CA GLY A 141 -23.81 -0.78 -79.14
C GLY A 141 -24.99 0.19 -79.09
N GLY A 142 -24.97 1.17 -78.18
CA GLY A 142 -25.79 2.40 -78.30
C GLY A 142 -27.00 2.53 -77.37
N GLN A 143 -27.33 1.52 -76.56
CA GLN A 143 -28.25 1.64 -75.42
C GLN A 143 -27.57 1.13 -74.16
N SER A 144 -27.24 2.03 -73.24
CA SER A 144 -26.77 1.67 -71.91
C SER A 144 -27.92 1.08 -71.10
N SER A 145 -27.87 -0.23 -70.86
CA SER A 145 -28.77 -0.89 -69.92
C SER A 145 -28.04 -1.05 -68.59
N GLU A 146 -28.60 -0.45 -67.54
CA GLU A 146 -28.12 -0.60 -66.17
C GLU A 146 -28.85 -1.79 -65.53
N ILE A 147 -28.14 -2.90 -65.32
CA ILE A 147 -28.69 -4.04 -64.57
C ILE A 147 -28.19 -3.91 -63.13
N VAL A 148 -29.10 -3.50 -62.24
CA VAL A 148 -28.85 -3.44 -60.80
C VAL A 148 -29.16 -4.81 -60.19
N ARG A 149 -28.11 -5.57 -59.80
CA ARG A 149 -28.27 -6.79 -59.01
C ARG A 149 -28.03 -6.48 -57.54
N LEU A 150 -29.02 -6.77 -56.71
CA LEU A 150 -28.92 -6.72 -55.25
C LEU A 150 -28.63 -8.14 -54.76
N GLU A 151 -27.40 -8.37 -54.29
CA GLU A 151 -27.03 -9.62 -53.63
C GLU A 151 -26.98 -9.39 -52.12
N GLU A 152 -27.69 -10.24 -51.38
CA GLU A 152 -27.59 -10.30 -49.92
C GLU A 152 -26.45 -11.25 -49.54
N THR A 153 -25.40 -10.70 -48.96
CA THR A 153 -24.23 -11.43 -48.46
C THR A 153 -24.35 -11.66 -46.95
N ALA A 154 -23.54 -12.59 -46.41
CA ALA A 154 -23.51 -12.90 -44.97
C ALA A 154 -23.01 -11.74 -44.08
N GLY A 155 -22.59 -10.62 -44.66
CA GLY A 155 -21.97 -9.49 -43.97
C GLY A 155 -20.50 -9.76 -43.62
N ASP A 156 -19.74 -8.69 -43.37
CA ASP A 156 -18.31 -8.81 -43.05
C ASP A 156 -18.09 -9.10 -41.56
N SER A 157 -17.53 -10.27 -41.26
CA SER A 157 -17.20 -10.73 -39.90
C SER A 157 -16.21 -9.84 -39.15
N ALA A 158 -15.47 -8.98 -39.86
CA ALA A 158 -14.56 -8.01 -39.25
C ALA A 158 -15.31 -7.04 -38.31
N PHE A 159 -16.52 -6.60 -38.69
CA PHE A 159 -17.32 -5.69 -37.85
C PHE A 159 -17.80 -6.33 -36.55
N LEU A 160 -18.11 -7.64 -36.56
CA LEU A 160 -18.47 -8.37 -35.35
C LEU A 160 -17.29 -8.55 -34.39
N THR A 161 -16.07 -8.64 -34.94
CA THR A 161 -14.83 -8.69 -34.15
C THR A 161 -14.59 -7.37 -33.41
N VAL A 162 -14.83 -6.23 -34.08
CA VAL A 162 -14.76 -4.90 -33.45
C VAL A 162 -15.82 -4.75 -32.35
N ALA A 163 -17.06 -5.19 -32.60
CA ALA A 163 -18.12 -5.16 -31.60
C ALA A 163 -17.79 -6.04 -30.38
N LYS A 164 -17.25 -7.25 -30.59
CA LYS A 164 -16.79 -8.13 -29.52
C LYS A 164 -15.68 -7.49 -28.68
N ASN A 165 -14.69 -6.86 -29.32
CA ASN A 165 -13.60 -6.20 -28.60
C ASN A 165 -14.09 -5.00 -27.79
N SER A 166 -15.00 -4.19 -28.34
CA SER A 166 -15.66 -3.11 -27.60
C SER A 166 -16.38 -3.63 -26.35
N LEU A 167 -17.11 -4.76 -26.44
CA LEU A 167 -17.76 -5.37 -25.28
C LEU A 167 -16.77 -5.86 -24.21
N VAL A 168 -15.64 -6.43 -24.62
CA VAL A 168 -14.59 -6.86 -23.69
C VAL A 168 -13.98 -5.67 -22.97
N GLU A 169 -13.75 -4.55 -23.66
CA GLU A 169 -13.24 -3.34 -23.03
C GLU A 169 -14.28 -2.67 -22.12
N GLN A 170 -15.57 -2.67 -22.50
CA GLN A 170 -16.66 -2.20 -21.63
C GLN A 170 -16.68 -3.00 -20.31
N ALA A 171 -16.54 -4.34 -20.39
CA ALA A 171 -16.46 -5.20 -19.21
C ALA A 171 -15.23 -4.91 -18.34
N LYS A 172 -14.11 -4.52 -18.94
CA LYS A 172 -12.91 -4.07 -18.20
C LYS A 172 -13.15 -2.73 -17.50
N LEU A 173 -13.76 -1.75 -18.18
CA LEU A 173 -14.04 -0.43 -17.61
C LEU A 173 -15.05 -0.46 -16.47
N LEU A 174 -16.01 -1.40 -16.52
CA LEU A 174 -16.98 -1.64 -15.47
C LEU A 174 -16.43 -2.50 -14.30
N GLY A 175 -15.17 -2.96 -14.38
CA GLY A 175 -14.57 -3.82 -13.35
C GLY A 175 -15.13 -5.24 -13.31
N LEU A 176 -16.00 -5.61 -14.24
CA LEU A 176 -16.58 -6.97 -14.35
C LEU A 176 -15.54 -8.01 -14.74
N HIS A 177 -14.42 -7.60 -15.32
CA HIS A 177 -13.30 -8.49 -15.67
C HIS A 177 -12.39 -8.83 -14.49
N GLU A 178 -12.40 -8.04 -13.40
CA GLU A 178 -11.63 -8.30 -12.18
C GLU A 178 -12.36 -9.23 -11.20
N ALA A 179 -13.66 -9.45 -11.41
CA ALA A 179 -14.38 -10.56 -10.78
C ALA A 179 -13.83 -11.87 -11.36
N ARG A 180 -12.71 -12.34 -10.80
CA ARG A 180 -12.16 -13.67 -11.12
C ARG A 180 -13.31 -14.67 -11.09
N PRO A 181 -13.46 -15.55 -12.09
CA PRO A 181 -14.31 -16.71 -11.93
C PRO A 181 -13.87 -17.42 -10.65
N VAL A 182 -14.83 -17.71 -9.78
CA VAL A 182 -14.63 -18.39 -8.48
C VAL A 182 -14.00 -19.79 -8.64
N GLU A 183 -13.82 -20.26 -9.88
CA GLU A 183 -13.36 -21.59 -10.26
C GLU A 183 -11.85 -21.86 -10.11
N GLN A 184 -11.04 -20.88 -9.67
CA GLN A 184 -9.60 -21.09 -9.38
C GLN A 184 -9.24 -20.96 -7.89
N GLN A 185 -10.16 -21.24 -6.98
CA GLN A 185 -9.77 -21.72 -5.66
C GLN A 185 -9.58 -23.24 -5.74
N ASP A 186 -8.40 -23.67 -6.17
CA ASP A 186 -7.89 -25.01 -5.82
C ASP A 186 -7.62 -25.05 -4.31
N THR A 187 -8.70 -25.12 -3.53
CA THR A 187 -8.75 -25.60 -2.14
C THR A 187 -8.58 -27.12 -2.13
N SER A 188 -7.50 -27.59 -2.75
CA SER A 188 -7.10 -28.98 -2.68
C SER A 188 -6.80 -29.34 -1.22
N TYR A 189 -7.42 -30.40 -0.72
CA TYR A 189 -7.15 -31.01 0.58
C TYR A 189 -5.64 -31.20 0.85
N ARG A 190 -4.81 -31.32 -0.20
CA ARG A 190 -3.35 -31.35 -0.06
C ARG A 190 -2.77 -30.05 0.50
N LYS A 191 -3.27 -28.88 0.10
CA LYS A 191 -2.83 -27.59 0.67
C LYS A 191 -3.26 -27.47 2.13
N PHE A 192 -4.49 -27.89 2.45
CA PHE A 192 -4.96 -27.96 3.83
C PHE A 192 -4.09 -28.88 4.69
N LEU A 193 -3.78 -30.09 4.21
CA LEU A 193 -2.89 -31.03 4.91
C LEU A 193 -1.46 -30.48 5.03
N GLN A 194 -0.96 -29.79 4.01
CA GLN A 194 0.36 -29.16 4.05
C GLN A 194 0.38 -28.03 5.08
N ASP A 195 -0.61 -27.15 5.10
CA ASP A 195 -0.74 -26.07 6.08
C ASP A 195 -0.90 -26.61 7.51
N LEU A 196 -1.71 -27.67 7.70
CA LEU A 196 -1.82 -28.37 8.99
C LEU A 196 -0.49 -28.96 9.44
N SER A 197 0.25 -29.61 8.52
CA SER A 197 1.57 -30.17 8.84
C SER A 197 2.57 -29.08 9.25
N THR A 198 2.58 -27.93 8.57
CA THR A 198 3.46 -26.82 8.93
C THR A 198 3.07 -26.18 10.25
N THR A 199 1.79 -26.14 10.58
CA THR A 199 1.29 -25.58 11.83
C THR A 199 1.61 -26.49 13.01
N ILE A 200 1.43 -27.81 12.86
CA ILE A 200 1.85 -28.82 13.86
C ILE A 200 3.36 -28.76 14.09
N GLN A 201 4.16 -28.58 13.04
CA GLN A 201 5.61 -28.51 13.17
C GLN A 201 6.05 -27.24 13.91
N LYS A 202 5.43 -26.10 13.62
CA LYS A 202 5.63 -24.85 14.39
C LYS A 202 5.23 -25.01 15.85
N GLU A 203 4.13 -25.71 16.15
CA GLU A 203 3.68 -25.94 17.52
C GLU A 203 4.63 -26.89 18.31
N LYS A 204 5.20 -27.89 17.63
CA LYS A 204 6.24 -28.74 18.23
C LYS A 204 7.52 -27.96 18.50
N GLU A 205 7.94 -27.10 17.58
CA GLU A 205 9.10 -26.23 17.77
C GLU A 205 8.88 -25.19 18.89
N SER A 206 7.67 -24.66 19.00
CA SER A 206 7.31 -23.73 20.10
C SER A 206 7.30 -24.46 21.45
N LYS A 207 6.75 -25.67 21.53
CA LYS A 207 6.81 -26.48 22.77
C LYS A 207 8.24 -26.85 23.14
N ALA A 208 9.07 -27.26 22.18
CA ALA A 208 10.47 -27.59 22.44
C ALA A 208 11.29 -26.35 22.87
N THR A 209 10.94 -25.15 22.40
CA THR A 209 11.58 -23.91 22.87
C THR A 209 11.06 -23.45 24.22
N GLU A 210 9.80 -23.72 24.55
CA GLU A 210 9.21 -23.47 25.86
C GLU A 210 9.79 -24.43 26.92
N GLU A 211 9.91 -25.73 26.63
CA GLU A 211 10.60 -26.70 27.48
C GLU A 211 12.09 -26.35 27.71
N ARG A 212 12.76 -25.78 26.70
CA ARG A 212 14.13 -25.26 26.86
C ARG A 212 14.20 -24.01 27.73
N ARG A 213 13.15 -23.18 27.73
CA ARG A 213 13.06 -22.02 28.64
C ARG A 213 12.72 -22.44 30.06
N GLU A 214 11.84 -23.42 30.24
CA GLU A 214 11.47 -23.93 31.57
C GLU A 214 12.63 -24.68 32.24
N ASN A 215 13.46 -25.38 31.46
CA ASN A 215 14.67 -26.04 31.97
C ASN A 215 15.91 -25.14 31.98
N ALA A 216 15.80 -23.88 31.55
CA ALA A 216 16.89 -22.92 31.67
C ALA A 216 16.94 -22.42 33.12
N LEU A 217 18.04 -22.69 33.80
CA LEU A 217 18.31 -22.12 35.12
C LEU A 217 18.24 -20.58 35.03
N PRO A 218 17.56 -19.90 35.96
CA PRO A 218 17.58 -18.44 36.01
C PRO A 218 19.03 -18.00 36.23
N ALA A 219 19.61 -17.29 35.27
CA ALA A 219 20.90 -16.66 35.44
C ALA A 219 20.74 -15.57 36.52
N SER A 220 21.13 -15.86 37.76
CA SER A 220 21.30 -14.84 38.79
C SER A 220 22.49 -13.98 38.40
N ALA A 221 22.22 -12.80 37.88
CA ALA A 221 23.23 -11.76 37.74
C ALA A 221 23.55 -11.22 39.14
N GLU A 222 24.49 -11.86 39.85
CA GLU A 222 25.19 -11.18 40.94
C GLU A 222 26.01 -10.05 40.32
N ALA A 223 25.66 -8.82 40.69
CA ALA A 223 26.41 -7.64 40.32
C ALA A 223 27.81 -7.75 40.91
N ILE A 224 28.81 -8.00 40.06
CA ILE A 224 30.22 -7.89 40.46
C ILE A 224 30.47 -6.41 40.77
N SER A 225 30.49 -6.05 42.05
CA SER A 225 30.92 -4.74 42.52
C SER A 225 32.45 -4.66 42.40
N PHE A 226 32.94 -3.92 41.40
CA PHE A 226 34.33 -3.49 41.34
C PHE A 226 34.53 -2.34 42.35
N ASP A 227 34.72 -2.68 43.62
CA ASP A 227 35.22 -1.76 44.64
C ASP A 227 36.69 -2.11 44.91
N PRO A 228 37.66 -1.20 44.72
CA PRO A 228 39.08 -1.51 44.89
C PRO A 228 39.42 -1.54 46.37
N SER A 229 39.14 -2.66 47.03
CA SER A 229 39.69 -2.96 48.36
C SER A 229 41.10 -3.54 48.19
N PRO A 230 42.12 -3.02 48.89
CA PRO A 230 43.49 -3.52 48.76
C PRO A 230 43.56 -4.97 49.24
N GLU A 231 43.91 -5.88 48.33
CA GLU A 231 44.19 -7.28 48.65
C GLU A 231 45.37 -7.35 49.63
N ASN A 232 45.11 -7.88 50.82
CA ASN A 232 46.14 -8.20 51.79
C ASN A 232 46.63 -9.63 51.46
N GLU A 233 47.63 -9.72 50.59
CA GLU A 233 48.32 -10.99 50.30
C GLU A 233 49.06 -11.48 51.55
N GLN A 234 48.46 -12.39 52.30
CA GLN A 234 49.19 -13.24 53.25
C GLN A 234 49.90 -14.34 52.47
N TRP A 235 51.19 -14.15 52.23
CA TRP A 235 52.08 -15.18 51.73
C TRP A 235 52.07 -16.37 52.70
N PRO A 236 51.97 -17.63 52.21
CA PRO A 236 52.01 -18.79 53.09
C PRO A 236 53.37 -18.85 53.82
N GLU A 237 53.31 -18.99 55.15
CA GLU A 237 54.48 -19.21 56.01
C GLU A 237 55.32 -20.37 55.47
N THR A 238 56.62 -20.10 55.32
CA THR A 238 57.63 -21.05 54.88
C THR A 238 57.57 -22.33 55.73
N VAL A 239 57.20 -23.44 55.12
CA VAL A 239 57.30 -24.76 55.77
C VAL A 239 58.80 -25.08 55.94
N PRO A 240 59.30 -25.30 57.16
CA PRO A 240 60.71 -25.63 57.37
C PRO A 240 61.00 -27.02 56.79
N LEU A 241 62.04 -27.08 55.94
CA LEU A 241 62.62 -28.34 55.46
C LEU A 241 63.01 -29.21 56.65
N GLN A 242 62.40 -30.38 56.76
CA GLN A 242 62.76 -31.39 57.74
C GLN A 242 64.21 -31.83 57.49
N THR A 243 65.03 -31.72 58.53
CA THR A 243 66.41 -32.18 58.59
C THR A 243 66.47 -33.69 58.33
N ILE A 244 67.24 -34.09 57.31
CA ILE A 244 67.70 -35.46 57.17
C ILE A 244 68.60 -35.75 58.37
N ASN A 245 68.23 -36.73 59.21
CA ASN A 245 69.07 -37.20 60.30
C ASN A 245 70.33 -37.86 59.71
N GLU A 246 71.50 -37.35 60.08
CA GLU A 246 72.82 -37.94 59.85
C GLU A 246 73.06 -39.17 60.73
N ASP A 247 72.15 -40.14 60.76
CA ASP A 247 72.36 -41.45 61.42
C ASP A 247 72.32 -42.64 60.45
N ASP A 248 72.23 -42.36 59.14
CA ASP A 248 72.76 -43.25 58.09
C ASP A 248 74.20 -42.80 57.78
N TYR A 249 75.13 -43.04 58.73
CA TYR A 249 76.58 -42.84 58.55
C TYR A 249 77.22 -43.96 57.72
#